data_AF-A0A7S0E2V2-F1
#
_entry.id   AF-A0A7S0E2V2-F1
#
_cell.length_a   1.000
_cell.length_b   1.000
_cell.length_c   1.000
_cell.angle_alpha   90.00
_cell.angle_beta   90.00
_cell.angle_gamma   90.00
#
_symmetry.space_group_name_H-M   'P 1'
#
loop_
_entity.id
_entity.type
_entity.pdbx_description
1 polymer ?
#
loop_
_entity_poly.entity_id
_entity_poly.type
_entity_poly.pdbx_seq_one_letter_code
_entity_poly.pdbx_strand_id
1 'polypeptide(L)'
;MAGGPRPTAAAEGYMGCTGYGNRLLGVTTALLHAVVTGRALAIEWPGARGLEEFFSSPHGLFNWSPPCLPRASSRHLDDRISRREVREALLASNLSEAEEQVIYITCNEAFFVDIMRNPFHSSSLRSMQIRSPEQVMAALRYFLEPAGRLLEVLEVLWQSFRGCVTVGLQIRFGTAETSPYRIIGRDEADGFFEVARRVREREEEK
;
A
#
# COMPACT_ATOMS: atom_id res chain seq x y z
N MET A 1 -24.44 34.58 -12.39
CA MET A 1 -22.97 34.69 -12.25
C MET A 1 -22.39 33.30 -12.35
N ALA A 2 -21.29 33.18 -13.08
CA ALA A 2 -20.84 31.97 -13.77
C ALA A 2 -20.55 30.79 -12.85
N GLY A 3 -21.17 29.64 -13.17
CA GLY A 3 -20.68 28.34 -12.76
C GLY A 3 -19.38 28.07 -13.51
N GLY A 4 -18.25 28.24 -12.81
CA GLY A 4 -16.95 27.85 -13.33
C GLY A 4 -16.90 26.33 -13.51
N PRO A 5 -16.22 25.82 -14.55
CA PRO A 5 -16.10 24.39 -14.76
C PRO A 5 -15.35 23.78 -13.58
N ARG A 6 -15.90 22.68 -13.02
CA ARG A 6 -15.13 21.81 -12.12
C ARG A 6 -13.83 21.43 -12.86
N PRO A 7 -12.66 21.58 -12.24
CA PRO A 7 -11.43 21.12 -12.87
C PRO A 7 -11.59 19.63 -13.13
N THR A 8 -11.61 19.26 -14.40
CA THR A 8 -11.53 17.87 -14.82
C THR A 8 -10.17 17.34 -14.39
N ALA A 9 -10.13 16.15 -13.80
CA ALA A 9 -8.94 15.45 -13.31
C ALA A 9 -7.93 15.08 -14.43
N ALA A 10 -7.95 15.79 -15.56
CA ALA A 10 -7.17 15.55 -16.76
C ALA A 10 -6.23 16.73 -17.14
N ALA A 11 -6.20 17.82 -16.37
CA ALA A 11 -5.42 19.02 -16.72
C ALA A 11 -4.06 19.16 -16.01
N GLU A 12 -3.73 18.29 -15.07
CA GLU A 12 -2.38 18.12 -14.55
C GLU A 12 -2.04 16.64 -14.69
N GLY A 13 -0.88 16.32 -15.26
CA GLY A 13 -0.37 14.95 -15.43
C GLY A 13 -0.05 14.26 -14.11
N TYR A 14 -1.03 14.17 -13.20
CA TYR A 14 -1.03 13.28 -12.05
C TYR A 14 -1.16 11.84 -12.58
N MET A 15 -0.06 11.30 -13.11
CA MET A 15 0.14 9.86 -13.18
C MET A 15 0.27 9.34 -11.74
N GLY A 16 -0.87 9.17 -11.05
CA GLY A 16 -0.92 8.65 -9.68
C GLY A 16 -0.17 7.32 -9.55
N CYS A 17 0.12 6.90 -8.32
CA CYS A 17 0.78 5.62 -8.00
C CYS A 17 0.33 4.49 -8.95
N THR A 18 1.30 3.95 -9.70
CA THR A 18 1.08 3.29 -11.01
C THR A 18 0.57 1.85 -10.93
N GLY A 19 0.19 1.37 -9.74
CA GLY A 19 -0.47 0.06 -9.59
C GLY A 19 -1.07 -0.15 -8.21
N TYR A 20 -2.03 -1.07 -8.09
CA TYR A 20 -2.74 -1.37 -6.84
C TYR A 20 -1.78 -1.76 -5.69
N GLY A 21 -0.83 -2.66 -5.96
CA GLY A 21 0.18 -3.05 -4.97
C GLY A 21 1.03 -1.86 -4.50
N ASN A 22 1.46 -1.01 -5.43
CA ASN A 22 2.23 0.20 -5.12
C ASN A 22 1.42 1.17 -4.25
N ARG A 23 0.13 1.34 -4.55
CA ARG A 23 -0.77 2.17 -3.73
C ARG A 23 -0.91 1.63 -2.32
N LEU A 24 -1.02 0.32 -2.15
CA LEU A 24 -1.04 -0.29 -0.82
C LEU A 24 0.27 -0.08 -0.05
N LEU A 25 1.43 -0.12 -0.73
CA LEU A 25 2.71 0.26 -0.12
C LEU A 25 2.74 1.73 0.29
N GLY A 26 2.16 2.61 -0.53
CA GLY A 26 1.95 4.02 -0.23
C GLY A 26 1.09 4.24 1.02
N VAL A 27 -0.08 3.61 1.06
CA VAL A 27 -0.97 3.65 2.24
C VAL A 27 -0.28 3.11 3.48
N THR A 28 0.47 2.01 3.36
CA THR A 28 1.22 1.43 4.48
C THR A 28 2.28 2.40 5.02
N THR A 29 3.01 3.05 4.12
CA THR A 29 4.02 4.06 4.46
C THR A 29 3.38 5.26 5.14
N ALA A 30 2.30 5.80 4.58
CA ALA A 30 1.57 6.92 5.15
C ALA A 30 0.95 6.58 6.52
N LEU A 31 0.40 5.38 6.67
CA LEU A 31 -0.16 4.90 7.92
C LEU A 31 0.91 4.80 9.01
N LEU A 32 2.03 4.12 8.73
CA LEU A 32 3.11 4.01 9.72
C LEU A 32 3.65 5.39 10.09
N HIS A 33 3.87 6.26 9.09
CA HIS A 33 4.30 7.64 9.31
C HIS A 33 3.34 8.41 10.21
N ALA A 34 2.04 8.37 9.91
CA ALA A 34 0.99 9.03 10.69
C ALA A 34 1.02 8.56 12.15
N VAL A 35 1.13 7.25 12.37
CA VAL A 35 1.17 6.68 13.71
C VAL A 35 2.43 7.11 14.49
N VAL A 36 3.63 7.03 13.90
CA VAL A 36 4.87 7.36 14.63
C VAL A 36 5.06 8.87 14.86
N THR A 37 4.40 9.71 14.07
CA THR A 37 4.43 11.18 14.20
C THR A 37 3.20 11.74 14.93
N GLY A 38 2.25 10.91 15.33
CA GLY A 38 1.02 11.36 15.99
C GLY A 38 0.10 12.20 15.09
N ARG A 39 0.13 11.96 13.77
CA ARG A 39 -0.68 12.68 12.76
C ARG A 39 -1.90 11.87 12.35
N ALA A 40 -2.94 12.55 11.89
CA ALA A 40 -4.08 11.91 11.26
C ALA A 40 -3.71 11.41 9.86
N LEU A 41 -4.23 10.24 9.48
CA LEU A 41 -4.08 9.69 8.14
C LEU A 41 -5.21 10.18 7.22
N ALA A 42 -4.85 10.59 6.00
CA ALA A 42 -5.80 10.80 4.93
C ALA A 42 -5.28 10.10 3.68
N ILE A 43 -6.17 9.46 2.93
CA ILE A 43 -5.82 8.67 1.74
C ILE A 43 -6.50 9.31 0.55
N GLU A 44 -5.70 9.94 -0.30
CA GLU A 44 -6.13 10.33 -1.63
C GLU A 44 -5.97 9.12 -2.56
N TRP A 45 -7.08 8.51 -2.96
CA TRP A 45 -7.08 7.32 -3.81
C TRP A 45 -7.42 7.68 -5.26
N PRO A 46 -6.41 7.84 -6.15
CA PRO A 46 -6.65 8.24 -7.53
C PRO A 46 -7.24 7.09 -8.34
N GLY A 47 -8.41 7.27 -8.95
CA GLY A 47 -8.99 6.28 -9.86
C GLY A 47 -10.49 6.49 -10.11
N ALA A 48 -11.03 5.72 -11.05
CA ALA A 48 -12.47 5.72 -11.34
C ALA A 48 -13.31 5.09 -10.22
N ARG A 49 -12.68 4.32 -9.34
CA ARG A 49 -13.29 3.65 -8.19
C ARG A 49 -12.66 4.16 -6.91
N GLY A 50 -13.49 4.55 -5.96
CA GLY A 50 -13.06 5.04 -4.64
C GLY A 50 -12.39 3.93 -3.82
N LEU A 51 -11.67 4.32 -2.77
CA LEU A 51 -11.08 3.37 -1.82
C LEU A 51 -12.18 2.53 -1.14
N GLU A 52 -13.32 3.16 -0.90
CA GLU A 52 -14.52 2.63 -0.24
C GLU A 52 -15.20 1.51 -1.06
N GLU A 53 -14.90 1.38 -2.35
CA GLU A 53 -15.38 0.24 -3.16
C GLU A 53 -14.63 -1.06 -2.86
N PHE A 54 -13.41 -0.96 -2.33
CA PHE A 54 -12.54 -2.10 -2.04
C PHE A 54 -12.46 -2.39 -0.54
N PHE A 55 -12.56 -1.34 0.29
CA PHE A 55 -12.32 -1.43 1.72
C PHE A 55 -13.37 -0.68 2.54
N SER A 56 -13.74 -1.25 3.68
CA SER A 56 -14.52 -0.58 4.70
C SER A 56 -13.61 0.03 5.76
N SER A 57 -13.96 1.23 6.20
CA SER A 57 -13.34 1.84 7.38
C SER A 57 -13.53 0.95 8.61
N PRO A 58 -12.49 0.71 9.42
CA PRO A 58 -12.59 -0.10 10.62
C PRO A 58 -13.68 0.45 11.54
N HIS A 59 -14.75 -0.33 11.67
CA HIS A 59 -15.93 -0.03 12.48
C HIS A 59 -16.61 1.33 12.18
N GLY A 60 -16.39 1.91 10.99
CA GLY A 60 -16.93 3.22 10.61
C GLY A 60 -16.37 4.39 11.44
N LEU A 61 -15.28 4.18 12.19
CA LEU A 61 -14.71 5.18 13.09
C LEU A 61 -13.80 6.19 12.38
N PHE A 62 -13.37 5.87 11.16
CA PHE A 62 -12.36 6.63 10.45
C PHE A 62 -12.84 7.05 9.05
N ASN A 63 -12.76 8.34 8.71
CA ASN A 63 -12.96 8.78 7.33
C ASN A 63 -11.59 9.00 6.66
N TRP A 64 -11.24 8.15 5.71
CA TRP A 64 -9.97 8.25 4.98
C TRP A 64 -9.92 9.40 3.98
N SER A 65 -11.09 9.90 3.55
CA SER A 65 -11.22 10.76 2.39
C SER A 65 -11.74 12.15 2.80
N PRO A 66 -10.93 13.00 3.45
CA PRO A 66 -11.35 14.36 3.76
C PRO A 66 -11.54 15.15 2.45
N PRO A 67 -12.61 15.96 2.33
CA PRO A 67 -12.98 16.61 1.07
C PRO A 67 -11.98 17.68 0.59
N CYS A 68 -11.13 18.19 1.48
CA CYS A 68 -10.08 19.14 1.14
C CYS A 68 -8.95 19.13 2.18
N LEU A 69 -7.72 18.82 1.74
CA LEU A 69 -6.52 19.01 2.54
C LEU A 69 -5.84 20.34 2.16
N PRO A 70 -5.36 21.14 3.13
CA PRO A 70 -4.74 22.43 2.85
C PRO A 70 -3.40 22.26 2.12
N ARG A 71 -3.21 23.00 1.02
CA ARG A 71 -1.99 22.96 0.18
C ARG A 71 -0.95 24.03 0.53
N ALA A 72 -1.34 25.12 1.20
CA ALA A 72 -0.47 26.29 1.43
C ALA A 72 0.61 26.07 2.50
N SER A 73 0.49 25.01 3.32
CA SER A 73 1.44 24.67 4.40
C SER A 73 1.70 23.16 4.42
N SER A 74 2.00 22.63 3.24
CA SER A 74 2.18 21.19 3.04
C SER A 74 3.56 20.84 2.51
N ARG A 75 4.15 19.78 3.07
CA ARG A 75 5.35 19.14 2.53
C ARG A 75 4.96 18.03 1.58
N HIS A 76 5.65 17.91 0.45
CA HIS A 76 5.40 16.87 -0.56
C HIS A 76 6.61 15.95 -0.64
N LEU A 77 6.43 14.69 -0.27
CA LEU A 77 7.39 13.62 -0.41
C LEU A 77 6.91 12.74 -1.57
N ASP A 78 7.44 12.98 -2.76
CA ASP A 78 7.02 12.31 -3.99
C ASP A 78 8.16 11.55 -4.64
N ASP A 79 8.09 10.21 -4.61
CA ASP A 79 9.16 9.35 -5.13
C ASP A 79 9.26 9.36 -6.66
N ARG A 80 8.21 9.86 -7.35
CA ARG A 80 8.20 10.11 -8.80
C ARG A 80 9.07 11.31 -9.16
N ILE A 81 9.22 12.26 -8.24
CA ILE A 81 10.09 13.43 -8.40
C ILE A 81 11.50 13.07 -7.94
N SER A 82 11.64 12.57 -6.71
CA SER A 82 12.95 12.28 -6.12
C SER A 82 12.87 11.16 -5.08
N ARG A 83 13.11 9.93 -5.54
CA ARG A 83 13.22 8.76 -4.66
C ARG A 83 14.26 8.94 -3.54
N ARG A 84 15.38 9.60 -3.86
CA ARG A 84 16.46 9.85 -2.89
C ARG A 84 15.98 10.76 -1.76
N GLU A 85 15.33 11.86 -2.12
CA GLU A 85 14.83 12.84 -1.14
C GLU A 85 13.75 12.24 -0.23
N VAL A 86 12.82 11.45 -0.79
CA VAL A 86 11.82 10.74 0.00
C VAL A 86 12.49 9.79 1.00
N ARG A 87 13.49 9.01 0.56
CA ARG A 87 14.25 8.12 1.45
C ARG A 87 14.96 8.91 2.54
N GLU A 88 15.69 9.97 2.20
CA GLU A 88 16.43 10.80 3.16
C GLU A 88 15.47 11.42 4.19
N ALA A 89 14.32 11.93 3.74
CA ALA A 89 13.29 12.46 4.63
C ALA A 89 12.77 11.39 5.60
N LEU A 90 12.35 10.23 5.11
CA LEU A 90 11.72 9.19 5.92
C LEU A 90 12.72 8.43 6.80
N LEU A 91 13.98 8.28 6.37
CA LEU A 91 15.02 7.55 7.10
C LEU A 91 15.73 8.39 8.16
N ALA A 92 15.93 9.69 7.89
CA ALA A 92 16.88 10.50 8.65
C ALA A 92 16.32 11.84 9.16
N SER A 93 15.15 12.30 8.73
CA SER A 93 14.57 13.55 9.25
C SER A 93 13.67 13.30 10.47
N ASN A 94 13.63 14.28 11.39
CA ASN A 94 12.66 14.29 12.48
C ASN A 94 11.31 14.87 12.03
N LEU A 95 10.55 14.09 11.26
CA LEU A 95 9.25 14.53 10.75
C LEU A 95 8.17 14.68 11.84
N SER A 96 8.44 14.22 13.06
CA SER A 96 7.59 14.47 14.23
C SER A 96 7.56 15.94 14.62
N GLU A 97 8.63 16.69 14.33
CA GLU A 97 8.78 18.12 14.63
C GLU A 97 8.58 19.00 13.38
N ALA A 98 8.12 18.42 12.27
CA ALA A 98 7.84 19.15 11.05
C ALA A 98 6.72 20.20 11.27
N GLU A 99 6.99 21.46 10.93
CA GLU A 99 6.04 22.58 11.08
C GLU A 99 4.86 22.48 10.11
N GLU A 100 5.00 21.71 9.04
CA GLU A 100 3.97 21.54 8.03
C GLU A 100 2.75 20.82 8.62
N GLN A 101 1.56 21.38 8.37
CA GLN A 101 0.30 20.81 8.83
C GLN A 101 -0.01 19.50 8.11
N VAL A 102 0.35 19.43 6.83
CA VAL A 102 0.09 18.28 5.96
C VAL A 102 1.41 17.79 5.36
N ILE A 103 1.62 16.48 5.40
CA ILE A 103 2.73 15.82 4.71
C ILE A 103 2.11 14.87 3.69
N TYR A 104 2.21 15.23 2.41
CA TYR A 104 1.80 14.38 1.31
C TYR A 104 2.90 13.35 1.05
N ILE A 105 2.55 12.07 1.14
CA ILE A 105 3.46 10.97 0.84
C ILE A 105 2.93 10.26 -0.39
N THR A 106 3.61 10.45 -1.52
CA THR A 106 3.38 9.70 -2.75
C THR A 106 4.53 8.75 -2.95
N CYS A 107 4.26 7.45 -2.83
CA CYS A 107 5.28 6.46 -3.10
C CYS A 107 4.78 5.18 -3.76
N ASN A 108 5.69 4.54 -4.48
CA ASN A 108 5.52 3.29 -5.19
C ASN A 108 6.36 2.16 -4.57
N GLU A 109 7.01 2.43 -3.44
CA GLU A 109 7.89 1.50 -2.74
C GLU A 109 7.55 1.36 -1.26
N ALA A 110 8.15 0.35 -0.63
CA ALA A 110 8.00 0.02 0.78
C ALA A 110 8.83 0.94 1.71
N PHE A 111 8.64 2.27 1.61
CA PHE A 111 9.39 3.23 2.45
C PHE A 111 9.03 3.14 3.94
N PHE A 112 7.98 2.43 4.34
CA PHE A 112 7.74 2.11 5.74
C PHE A 112 8.93 1.38 6.39
N VAL A 113 9.74 0.64 5.61
CA VAL A 113 11.00 0.03 6.11
C VAL A 113 12.03 1.09 6.49
N ASP A 114 12.08 2.20 5.75
CA ASP A 114 12.97 3.33 6.05
C ASP A 114 12.49 4.06 7.33
N ILE A 115 11.18 4.25 7.50
CA ILE A 115 10.58 4.79 8.74
C ILE A 115 10.92 3.92 9.94
N MET A 116 10.86 2.58 9.80
CA MET A 116 11.20 1.65 10.87
C MET A 116 12.67 1.75 11.33
N ARG A 117 13.56 2.24 10.45
CA ARG A 117 14.98 2.41 10.73
C ARG A 117 15.33 3.82 11.21
N ASN A 118 14.37 4.75 11.16
CA ASN A 118 14.60 6.13 11.55
C ASN A 118 14.80 6.23 13.08
N PRO A 119 15.92 6.80 13.56
CA PRO A 119 16.24 6.87 14.98
C PRO A 119 15.23 7.69 15.78
N PHE A 120 14.62 8.71 15.18
CA PHE A 120 13.61 9.57 15.82
C PHE A 120 12.32 8.82 16.15
N HIS A 121 12.01 7.73 15.44
CA HIS A 121 10.80 6.94 15.65
C HIS A 121 11.01 5.70 16.52
N SER A 122 12.25 5.42 16.94
CA SER A 122 12.62 4.20 17.69
C SER A 122 11.84 4.02 19.00
N SER A 123 11.52 5.10 19.71
CA SER A 123 10.73 5.05 20.94
C SER A 123 9.25 4.74 20.67
N SER A 124 8.65 5.38 19.66
CA SER A 124 7.27 5.14 19.23
C SER A 124 7.09 3.71 18.71
N LEU A 125 8.02 3.21 17.90
CA LEU A 125 7.98 1.84 17.39
C LEU A 125 8.10 0.82 18.52
N ARG A 126 8.98 1.06 19.51
CA ARG A 126 9.13 0.20 20.68
C ARG A 126 7.88 0.17 21.56
N SER A 127 7.24 1.31 21.81
CA SER A 127 6.03 1.36 22.64
C SER A 127 4.86 0.62 22.00
N MET A 128 4.77 0.63 20.67
CA MET A 128 3.78 -0.12 19.90
C MET A 128 4.16 -1.58 19.64
N GLN A 129 5.33 -2.02 20.11
CA GLN A 129 5.86 -3.37 19.87
C GLN A 129 6.02 -3.72 18.37
N ILE A 130 6.20 -2.71 17.52
CA ILE A 130 6.49 -2.88 16.10
C ILE A 130 8.00 -3.09 15.94
N ARG A 131 8.39 -4.28 15.50
CA ARG A 131 9.77 -4.74 15.38
C ARG A 131 10.11 -5.25 13.98
N SER A 132 9.12 -5.59 13.16
CA SER A 132 9.35 -6.12 11.82
C SER A 132 8.39 -5.54 10.77
N PRO A 133 8.81 -5.49 9.49
CA PRO A 133 7.96 -5.10 8.37
C PRO A 133 6.63 -5.87 8.31
N GLU A 134 6.65 -7.16 8.65
CA GLU A 134 5.48 -8.03 8.62
C GLU A 134 4.41 -7.59 9.63
N GLN A 135 4.81 -7.08 10.79
CA GLN A 135 3.85 -6.56 11.78
C GLN A 135 3.16 -5.29 11.28
N VAL A 136 3.87 -4.42 10.55
CA VAL A 136 3.28 -3.23 9.92
C VAL A 136 2.26 -3.66 8.86
N MET A 137 2.62 -4.63 8.02
CA MET A 137 1.71 -5.18 7.01
C MET A 137 0.51 -5.91 7.63
N ALA A 138 0.69 -6.56 8.78
CA ALA A 138 -0.41 -7.16 9.53
C ALA A 138 -1.35 -6.10 10.12
N ALA A 139 -0.81 -4.98 10.61
CA ALA A 139 -1.59 -3.86 11.10
C ALA A 139 -2.46 -3.24 9.99
N LEU A 140 -1.97 -3.20 8.75
CA LEU A 140 -2.74 -2.75 7.59
C LEU A 140 -4.06 -3.53 7.43
N ARG A 141 -4.12 -4.82 7.80
CA ARG A 141 -5.36 -5.62 7.69
C ARG A 141 -6.48 -5.12 8.59
N TYR A 142 -6.14 -4.52 9.74
CA TYR A 142 -7.12 -3.90 10.62
C TYR A 142 -7.59 -2.55 10.06
N PHE A 143 -6.76 -1.89 9.27
CA PHE A 143 -7.14 -0.63 8.63
C PHE A 143 -7.88 -0.87 7.32
N LEU A 144 -7.50 -1.85 6.50
CA LEU A 144 -8.09 -2.07 5.18
C LEU A 144 -8.88 -3.38 5.17
N GLU A 145 -10.05 -3.37 5.81
CA GLU A 145 -10.97 -4.51 5.78
C GLU A 145 -11.60 -4.63 4.39
N PRO A 146 -11.46 -5.78 3.69
CA PRO A 146 -12.09 -5.97 2.39
C PRO A 146 -13.60 -5.79 2.48
N ALA A 147 -14.19 -5.06 1.53
CA ALA A 147 -15.61 -4.77 1.52
C ALA A 147 -16.24 -4.91 0.13
N GLY A 148 -17.57 -4.88 0.11
CA GLY A 148 -18.38 -4.91 -1.11
C GLY A 148 -18.02 -6.08 -2.02
N ARG A 149 -17.89 -5.77 -3.32
CA ARG A 149 -17.64 -6.78 -4.35
C ARG A 149 -16.33 -7.55 -4.16
N LEU A 150 -15.31 -6.93 -3.55
CA LEU A 150 -14.05 -7.62 -3.27
C LEU A 150 -14.28 -8.76 -2.27
N LEU A 151 -15.01 -8.49 -1.19
CA LEU A 151 -15.34 -9.50 -0.19
C LEU A 151 -16.19 -10.62 -0.78
N GLU A 152 -17.21 -10.29 -1.59
CA GLU A 152 -18.04 -11.28 -2.29
C GLU A 152 -17.20 -12.25 -3.15
N VAL A 153 -16.25 -11.70 -3.92
CA VAL A 153 -15.35 -12.52 -4.74
C VAL A 153 -14.45 -13.41 -3.88
N LEU A 154 -13.90 -12.87 -2.79
CA LEU A 154 -13.05 -13.62 -1.87
C LEU A 154 -13.81 -14.75 -1.19
N GLU A 155 -15.07 -14.53 -0.80
CA GLU A 155 -15.92 -15.56 -0.20
C GLU A 155 -16.25 -16.67 -1.19
N VAL A 156 -16.60 -16.35 -2.44
CA VAL A 156 -16.85 -17.36 -3.48
C VAL A 156 -15.61 -18.21 -3.73
N LEU A 157 -14.44 -17.58 -3.85
CA LEU A 157 -13.18 -18.29 -4.03
C LEU A 157 -12.87 -19.17 -2.81
N TRP A 158 -13.01 -18.64 -1.60
CA TRP A 158 -12.76 -19.38 -0.37
C TRP A 158 -13.67 -20.61 -0.25
N GLN A 159 -14.97 -20.48 -0.53
CA GLN A 159 -15.89 -21.63 -0.51
C GLN A 159 -15.49 -22.70 -1.52
N SER A 160 -14.96 -22.29 -2.68
CA SER A 160 -14.51 -23.21 -3.74
C SER A 160 -13.28 -24.03 -3.34
N PHE A 161 -12.43 -23.51 -2.45
CA PHE A 161 -11.22 -24.20 -1.96
C PHE A 161 -11.36 -24.74 -0.53
N ARG A 162 -12.55 -24.64 0.07
CA ARG A 162 -12.77 -25.03 1.46
C ARG A 162 -12.52 -26.53 1.64
N GLY A 163 -11.65 -26.87 2.60
CA GLY A 163 -11.26 -28.25 2.89
C GLY A 163 -10.13 -28.78 2.00
N CYS A 164 -9.58 -27.96 1.10
CA CYS A 164 -8.39 -28.30 0.33
C CYS A 164 -7.13 -27.69 0.96
N VAL A 165 -6.02 -28.42 0.90
CA VAL A 165 -4.69 -27.82 1.08
C VAL A 165 -4.46 -26.88 -0.09
N THR A 166 -4.32 -25.59 0.18
CA THR A 166 -4.17 -24.56 -0.85
C THR A 166 -2.73 -24.07 -0.88
N VAL A 167 -2.08 -24.19 -2.04
CA VAL A 167 -0.75 -23.63 -2.29
C VAL A 167 -0.91 -22.42 -3.21
N GLY A 168 -0.64 -21.22 -2.68
CA GLY A 168 -0.70 -19.98 -3.45
C GLY A 168 0.59 -19.75 -4.24
N LEU A 169 0.53 -19.77 -5.56
CA LEU A 169 1.64 -19.42 -6.45
C LEU A 169 1.35 -18.06 -7.09
N GLN A 170 1.99 -17.00 -6.58
CA GLN A 170 1.90 -15.68 -7.19
C GLN A 170 2.99 -15.51 -8.24
N ILE A 171 2.59 -15.43 -9.51
CA ILE A 171 3.52 -15.29 -10.64
C ILE A 171 3.29 -13.92 -11.30
N ARG A 172 4.37 -13.15 -11.50
CA ARG A 172 4.34 -11.87 -12.21
C ARG A 172 5.41 -11.85 -13.30
N PHE A 173 4.99 -11.60 -14.54
CA PHE A 173 5.89 -11.38 -15.67
C PHE A 173 5.92 -9.89 -16.05
N GLY A 174 7.13 -9.34 -16.17
CA GLY A 174 7.37 -7.96 -16.60
C GLY A 174 6.91 -6.86 -15.64
N THR A 175 6.92 -5.61 -16.14
CA THR A 175 6.42 -4.42 -15.43
C THR A 175 4.98 -4.10 -15.86
N ALA A 176 4.26 -3.31 -15.05
CA ALA A 176 2.85 -2.98 -15.29
C ALA A 176 2.59 -2.22 -16.60
N GLU A 177 3.62 -1.68 -17.24
CA GLU A 177 3.52 -0.76 -18.37
C GLU A 177 3.91 -1.40 -19.72
N THR A 178 4.58 -2.55 -19.75
CA THR A 178 5.19 -3.04 -21.01
C THR A 178 5.12 -4.54 -21.27
N SER A 179 4.57 -5.37 -20.38
CA SER A 179 4.55 -6.82 -20.65
C SER A 179 3.24 -7.24 -21.34
N PRO A 180 3.25 -7.59 -22.64
CA PRO A 180 2.20 -8.44 -23.18
C PRO A 180 2.20 -9.75 -22.39
N TYR A 181 1.03 -10.36 -22.24
CA TYR A 181 0.90 -11.71 -21.69
C TYR A 181 1.91 -12.63 -22.40
N ARG A 182 2.98 -13.03 -21.71
CA ARG A 182 3.99 -13.94 -22.26
C ARG A 182 3.58 -15.36 -21.88
N ILE A 183 3.43 -16.21 -22.89
CA ILE A 183 3.32 -17.66 -22.67
C ILE A 183 4.68 -18.12 -22.16
N ILE A 184 4.71 -18.69 -20.95
CA ILE A 184 5.92 -19.28 -20.38
C ILE A 184 6.37 -20.48 -21.20
N GLY A 185 7.69 -20.58 -21.42
CA GLY A 185 8.29 -21.77 -22.01
C GLY A 185 8.21 -22.96 -21.05
N ARG A 186 8.31 -24.18 -21.59
CA ARG A 186 8.22 -25.43 -20.82
C ARG A 186 9.24 -25.48 -19.68
N ASP A 187 10.47 -25.03 -19.95
CA ASP A 187 11.57 -25.05 -18.97
C ASP A 187 11.33 -24.08 -17.79
N GLU A 188 10.65 -22.96 -18.03
CA GLU A 188 10.24 -22.02 -16.96
C GLU A 188 9.07 -22.58 -16.16
N ALA A 189 8.15 -23.30 -16.81
CA ALA A 189 7.07 -24.03 -16.16
C ALA A 189 7.59 -25.12 -15.22
N ASP A 190 8.63 -25.86 -15.65
CA ASP A 190 9.26 -26.92 -14.87
C ASP A 190 9.87 -26.39 -13.56
N GLY A 191 10.43 -25.18 -13.58
CA GLY A 191 10.87 -24.48 -12.37
C GLY A 191 9.74 -24.23 -11.36
N PHE A 192 8.55 -23.87 -11.82
CA PHE A 192 7.38 -23.69 -10.95
C PHE A 192 6.87 -25.02 -10.40
N PHE A 193 6.80 -26.06 -11.23
CA PHE A 193 6.38 -27.40 -10.80
C PHE A 193 7.34 -27.98 -9.75
N GLU A 194 8.65 -27.75 -9.91
CA GLU A 194 9.64 -28.20 -8.94
C GLU A 194 9.50 -27.49 -7.58
N VAL A 195 9.21 -26.18 -7.57
CA VAL A 195 8.91 -25.45 -6.33
C VAL A 195 7.65 -25.99 -5.66
N ALA A 196 6.58 -26.20 -6.43
CA ALA A 196 5.34 -26.76 -5.91
C ALA A 196 5.53 -28.18 -5.35
N ARG A 197 6.32 -29.03 -6.04
CA ARG A 197 6.66 -30.38 -5.61
C ARG A 197 7.41 -30.38 -4.27
N ARG A 198 8.41 -29.50 -4.11
CA ARG A 198 9.17 -29.36 -2.86
C ARG A 198 8.33 -28.87 -1.69
N VAL A 199 7.36 -27.98 -1.94
CA VAL A 199 6.43 -27.53 -0.90
C VAL A 199 5.55 -28.70 -0.45
N ARG A 200 5.04 -29.50 -1.39
CA ARG A 200 4.23 -30.67 -1.09
C ARG A 200 5.00 -31.72 -0.27
N GLU A 201 6.21 -32.07 -0.68
CA GLU A 201 7.04 -33.07 0.01
C GLU A 201 7.32 -32.67 1.46
N ARG A 202 7.60 -31.39 1.73
CA ARG A 202 7.82 -30.87 3.09
C ARG A 202 6.58 -30.91 3.99
N GLU A 203 5.38 -30.90 3.42
CA GLU A 203 4.13 -30.98 4.19
C GLU A 203 3.72 -32.44 4.42
N GLU A 204 4.11 -33.38 3.56
CA GLU A 204 3.91 -34.83 3.77
C GLU A 204 4.88 -35.42 4.81
N GLU A 205 6.01 -34.76 5.08
CA GLU A 205 7.01 -35.15 6.10
C GLU A 205 6.71 -34.64 7.53
N LYS A 206 5.69 -33.80 7.71
CA LYS A 206 5.25 -33.27 9.02
C LYS A 206 4.06 -34.04 9.58
#